data_AF-A0A7Y2HHC4-F1
#
_entry.id   AF-A0A7Y2HHC4-F1
#
_cell.length_a   1.000
_cell.length_b   1.000
_cell.length_c   1.000
_cell.angle_alpha   90.00
_cell.angle_beta   90.00
_cell.angle_gamma   90.00
#
_symmetry.space_group_name_H-M   'P 1'
#
loop_
_entity.id
_entity.type
_entity.pdbx_description
1 polymer ?
#
loop_
_entity_poly.entity_id
_entity_poly.type
_entity_poly.pdbx_seq_one_letter_code
_entity_poly.pdbx_strand_id
1 'polypeptide(L)' 'MSIAVIVSDRDVSVFVKKLLELVDDDIVVGIDDADRSKVEVAILWNQPKGTISSFPNLKFICSFGAGVEHIINDPDYDP' A
#
# COMPACT_ATOMS: atom_id res chain seq x y z
N MET A 1 -9.24 4.13 10.09
CA MET A 1 -8.78 3.20 9.05
C MET A 1 -7.33 3.58 8.75
N SER A 2 -6.52 2.69 8.18
CA SER A 2 -5.15 3.05 7.79
C SER A 2 -4.90 2.82 6.30
N ILE A 3 -4.10 3.71 5.71
CA ILE A 3 -3.63 3.65 4.33
C ILE A 3 -2.15 3.25 4.36
N ALA A 4 -1.82 2.09 3.78
CA ALA A 4 -0.44 1.69 3.59
C ALA A 4 0.11 2.26 2.27
N VAL A 5 1.30 2.86 2.30
CA VAL A 5 2.04 3.33 1.12
C VAL A 5 3.30 2.50 1.00
N ILE A 6 3.35 1.61 0.01
CA ILE A 6 4.43 0.63 -0.17
C ILE A 6 4.97 0.79 -1.59
N VAL A 7 6.01 1.61 -1.69
CA VAL A 7 6.67 1.97 -2.94
C VAL A 7 8.17 1.73 -2.76
N SER A 8 8.71 0.70 -3.41
CA SER A 8 10.03 0.17 -3.05
C SER A 8 11.24 0.87 -3.69
N ASP A 9 11.04 1.66 -4.75
CA ASP A 9 12.13 2.23 -5.56
C ASP A 9 12.01 3.76 -5.77
N ARG A 10 11.15 4.45 -5.00
CA ARG A 10 10.93 5.90 -5.12
C ARG A 10 10.83 6.56 -3.76
N ASP A 11 11.33 7.79 -3.68
CA ASP A 11 11.04 8.67 -2.55
C ASP A 11 9.57 9.15 -2.62
N VAL A 12 8.79 8.75 -1.63
CA VAL A 12 7.37 9.11 -1.51
C VAL A 12 7.11 10.21 -0.48
N SER A 13 8.15 10.82 0.09
CA SER A 13 8.00 11.79 1.20
C SER A 13 7.08 12.96 0.86
N VAL A 14 7.22 13.52 -0.34
CA VAL A 14 6.36 14.63 -0.82
C VAL A 14 4.93 14.15 -1.07
N PHE A 15 4.76 12.93 -1.60
CA PHE A 15 3.46 12.34 -1.85
C PHE A 15 2.72 12.08 -0.53
N VAL A 16 3.37 11.42 0.43
CA VAL A 16 2.83 11.11 1.76
C VAL A 16 2.47 12.40 2.49
N LYS A 17 3.33 13.42 2.45
CA LYS A 17 3.02 14.73 3.05
C LYS A 17 1.74 15.34 2.49
N LYS A 18 1.57 15.33 1.16
CA LYS A 18 0.36 15.85 0.52
C LYS A 18 -0.86 14.97 0.83
N LEU A 19 -0.67 13.66 0.93
CA LEU A 19 -1.75 12.74 1.26
C LEU A 19 -2.26 13.00 2.69
N LEU A 20 -1.36 13.22 3.66
CA LEU A 20 -1.70 13.63 5.03
C LEU A 20 -2.47 14.96 5.11
N GLU A 21 -2.31 15.86 4.14
CA GLU A 21 -3.07 17.11 4.06
C GLU A 21 -4.48 16.90 3.49
N LEU A 22 -4.75 15.75 2.87
CA LEU A 22 -6.01 15.46 2.16
C LEU A 22 -6.89 14.43 2.87
N VAL A 23 -6.33 13.63 3.79
CA VAL A 23 -7.06 12.59 4.51
C VAL A 23 -6.84 12.72 6.01
N ASP A 24 -7.87 12.38 6.79
CA ASP A 24 -7.80 12.32 8.26
C ASP A 24 -7.34 10.94 8.78
N ASP A 25 -7.14 9.96 7.88
CA ASP A 25 -6.74 8.59 8.22
C ASP A 25 -5.25 8.45 8.51
N ASP A 26 -4.90 7.42 9.28
CA ASP A 26 -3.50 7.08 9.56
C ASP A 26 -2.81 6.58 8.29
N ILE A 27 -1.65 7.16 7.98
CA ILE A 27 -0.81 6.73 6.85
C ILE A 27 0.41 5.99 7.38
N VAL A 28 0.62 4.78 6.87
CA VAL A 28 1.80 3.98 7.18
C VAL A 28 2.66 3.85 5.93
N VAL A 29 3.95 4.08 6.05
CA VAL A 29 4.92 3.94 4.94
C VAL A 29 5.73 2.68 5.16
N GLY A 30 5.72 1.77 4.18
CA GLY A 30 6.37 0.47 4.28
C GLY A 30 5.55 -0.59 5.04
N ILE A 31 6.21 -1.71 5.38
CA ILE A 31 5.57 -2.91 5.95
C ILE A 31 6.05 -3.31 7.35
N ASP A 32 7.14 -2.70 7.82
CA ASP A 32 7.83 -3.16 9.03
C ASP A 32 7.13 -2.71 10.31
N ASP A 33 6.63 -1.47 10.33
CA ASP A 33 6.00 -0.86 11.52
C ASP A 33 4.46 -0.80 11.43
N ALA A 34 3.86 -1.44 10.41
CA ALA A 34 2.43 -1.41 10.19
C ALA A 34 1.67 -2.42 11.05
N ASP A 35 0.69 -1.97 11.83
CA ASP A 35 -0.38 -2.84 12.30
C ASP A 35 -1.26 -3.24 11.10
N ARG A 36 -0.91 -4.37 10.50
CA ARG A 36 -1.52 -4.86 9.26
C ARG A 36 -3.02 -5.07 9.37
N SER A 37 -3.54 -5.27 10.58
CA SER A 37 -4.98 -5.44 10.83
C SER A 37 -5.77 -4.14 10.64
N LYS A 38 -5.14 -2.97 10.71
CA LYS A 38 -5.80 -1.66 10.53
C LYS A 38 -5.78 -1.17 9.08
N VAL A 39 -4.97 -1.78 8.24
CA VAL A 39 -4.81 -1.41 6.83
C VAL A 39 -6.02 -1.88 6.04
N GLU A 40 -6.79 -0.93 5.52
CA GLU A 40 -7.92 -1.21 4.61
C GLU A 40 -7.64 -0.75 3.18
N VAL A 41 -6.67 0.14 2.99
CA VAL A 41 -6.26 0.66 1.68
C VAL A 41 -4.75 0.51 1.51
N ALA A 42 -4.31 -0.01 0.37
CA ALA A 42 -2.90 -0.11 0.03
C ALA A 42 -2.59 0.63 -1.28
N ILE A 43 -1.65 1.57 -1.23
CA ILE A 43 -1.04 2.24 -2.38
C ILE A 43 0.26 1.50 -2.69
N LEU A 44 0.31 0.81 -3.83
CA LEU A 44 1.34 -0.17 -4.13
C LEU A 44 2.17 0.22 -5.36
N TRP A 45 3.48 -0.03 -5.28
CA TRP A 45 4.38 -0.03 -6.42
C TRP A 45 5.60 -0.91 -6.15
N ASN A 46 5.75 -1.95 -6.98
CA ASN A 46 6.90 -2.85 -6.93
C ASN A 46 7.16 -3.40 -5.50
N GLN A 47 6.09 -3.64 -4.75
CA GLN A 47 6.15 -4.14 -3.37
C GLN A 47 6.71 -5.58 -3.33
N PRO A 48 7.25 -6.02 -2.19
CA PRO A 48 7.61 -7.43 -1.99
C PRO A 48 6.42 -8.36 -2.23
N LYS A 49 6.66 -9.54 -2.81
CA LYS A 49 5.59 -10.55 -3.00
C LYS A 49 4.99 -10.98 -1.66
N GLY A 50 3.69 -11.29 -1.66
CA GLY A 50 2.95 -11.63 -0.45
C GLY A 50 2.66 -10.45 0.46
N THR A 51 2.96 -9.22 0.03
CA THR A 51 2.58 -8.02 0.79
C THR A 51 1.06 -7.90 0.90
N ILE A 52 0.33 -8.24 -0.16
CA ILE A 52 -1.12 -8.09 -0.24
C ILE A 52 -1.81 -9.02 0.77
N SER A 53 -1.44 -10.30 0.78
CA SER A 53 -1.99 -11.32 1.70
C SER A 53 -1.67 -11.05 3.17
N SER A 54 -0.72 -10.16 3.45
CA SER A 54 -0.37 -9.76 4.82
C SER A 54 -1.39 -8.82 5.47
N PHE A 55 -2.31 -8.23 4.70
CA PHE A 55 -3.34 -7.29 5.17
C PHE A 55 -4.72 -7.95 5.26
N PRO A 56 -5.13 -8.48 6.43
CA PRO A 56 -6.35 -9.28 6.54
C PRO A 56 -7.66 -8.50 6.32
N ASN A 57 -7.62 -7.17 6.45
CA ASN A 57 -8.78 -6.29 6.33
C ASN A 57 -8.70 -5.39 5.08
N LEU A 58 -7.85 -5.75 4.11
CA LEU A 58 -7.66 -4.97 2.89
C LEU A 58 -8.95 -4.94 2.06
N LYS A 59 -9.40 -3.73 1.71
CA LYS A 59 -10.62 -3.47 0.92
C LYS A 59 -10.31 -2.86 -0.43
N PHE A 60 -9.20 -2.14 -0.55
CA PHE A 60 -8.85 -1.43 -1.77
C PHE A 60 -7.35 -1.42 -2.05
N ILE A 61 -7.00 -1.61 -3.32
CA ILE A 61 -5.63 -1.50 -3.83
C ILE A 61 -5.60 -0.38 -4.87
N CYS A 62 -4.69 0.57 -4.67
CA CYS A 62 -4.40 1.64 -5.62
C CYS A 62 -2.99 1.44 -6.19
N SER A 63 -2.87 1.30 -7.50
CA SER A 63 -1.55 1.30 -8.14
C SER A 63 -0.99 2.72 -8.17
N PHE A 64 0.26 2.89 -7.73
CA PHE A 64 0.95 4.17 -7.81
C PHE A 64 1.34 4.55 -9.25
N GLY A 65 1.29 3.60 -10.19
CA GLY A 65 1.61 3.82 -11.60
C GLY A 65 0.58 3.21 -12.53
N ALA A 66 0.75 3.45 -13.84
CA ALA A 66 -0.21 3.00 -14.85
C ALA A 66 -0.21 1.47 -15.04
N GLY A 67 0.95 0.82 -14.91
CA GLY A 67 1.07 -0.64 -14.97
C GLY A 67 0.70 -1.29 -13.65
N VAL A 68 0.03 -2.44 -13.70
CA VAL A 68 -0.47 -3.22 -12.55
C VAL A 68 0.09 -4.64 -12.49
N GLU A 69 1.06 -4.95 -13.35
CA GLU A 69 1.64 -6.28 -13.49
C GLU A 69 2.27 -6.78 -12.18
N HIS A 70 2.82 -5.89 -11.38
CA HIS A 70 3.43 -6.19 -10.09
C HIS A 70 2.41 -6.54 -8.99
N ILE A 71 1.12 -6.21 -9.19
CA ILE A 71 0.01 -6.60 -8.29
C ILE A 71 -0.58 -7.92 -8.80
N ILE A 72 -0.97 -7.97 -10.07
CA ILE A 72 -1.70 -9.12 -10.64
C ILE A 72 -0.81 -10.37 -10.70
N ASN A 73 0.50 -10.22 -10.87
CA ASN A 73 1.44 -11.35 -10.88
C ASN A 73 1.98 -11.71 -9.47
N ASP A 74 1.49 -11.07 -8.41
CA ASP A 74 1.80 -11.51 -7.04
C ASP A 74 1.13 -12.88 -6.82
N PRO A 75 1.90 -13.96 -6.51
CA PRO A 75 1.33 -15.30 -6.34
C PRO A 75 0.25 -15.39 -5.27
N ASP A 76 0.26 -14.47 -4.30
CA ASP A 76 -0.68 -14.44 -3.20
C ASP A 76 -1.83 -13.44 -3.43
N TYR A 77 -1.94 -12.86 -4.63
CA TYR A 77 -3.08 -12.03 -5.02
C TYR A 77 -4.26 -12.93 -5.42
N ASP A 78 -5.32 -12.90 -4.62
CA ASP A 78 -6.62 -13.51 -4.93
C ASP A 78 -7.61 -12.39 -5.30
N PRO A 79 -8.10 -12.32 -6.56
CA PRO A 79 -8.91 -11.23 -7.08
C PRO A 79 -10.36 -11.17 -6.55
#